data_AF-A0A9J6ZW28-F1
#
_entry.id   AF-A0A9J6ZW28-F1
#
_cell.length_a   1.000
_cell.length_b   1.000
_cell.length_c   1.000
_cell.angle_alpha   90.00
_cell.angle_beta   90.00
_cell.angle_gamma   90.00
#
_symmetry.space_group_name_H-M   'P 1'
#
loop_
_entity.id
_entity.type
_entity.pdbx_description
1 polymer ?
#
loop_
_entity_poly.entity_id
_entity_poly.type
_entity_poly.pdbx_seq_one_letter_code
_entity_poly.pdbx_strand_id
1 'polypeptide(L)'
;MSFDFATLSALLVFVVILVFLVMEIRSTRREVKEQLRQVSQHNALFQRNQQAWELCQAIHEQYPDVCPGLDYTMWVDEQGAHLDQWLADSPRPKLDRMVEKK
;
A
#
# COMPACT_ATOMS: atom_id res chain seq x y z
N MET A 1 30.63 -45.49 -13.40
CA MET A 1 30.48 -44.50 -12.32
C MET A 1 29.18 -44.81 -11.60
N SER A 2 29.26 -45.50 -10.47
CA SER A 2 28.14 -45.70 -9.56
C SER A 2 27.84 -44.35 -8.90
N PHE A 3 26.66 -43.81 -9.11
CA PHE A 3 26.20 -42.70 -8.29
C PHE A 3 26.02 -43.24 -6.87
N ASP A 4 26.92 -42.88 -5.97
CA ASP A 4 26.78 -43.21 -4.55
C ASP A 4 25.48 -42.62 -4.02
N PHE A 5 24.76 -43.41 -3.22
CA PHE A 5 23.46 -43.05 -2.66
C PHE A 5 23.50 -41.70 -1.89
N ALA A 6 24.66 -41.36 -1.33
CA ALA A 6 24.94 -40.09 -0.68
C ALA A 6 24.87 -38.90 -1.66
N THR A 7 25.44 -39.03 -2.85
CA THR A 7 25.43 -37.97 -3.88
C THR A 7 24.03 -37.77 -4.45
N LEU A 8 23.28 -38.87 -4.62
CA LEU A 8 21.92 -38.83 -5.16
C LEU A 8 20.92 -38.21 -4.16
N SER A 9 21.07 -38.53 -2.87
CA SER A 9 20.26 -37.91 -1.80
C SER A 9 20.58 -36.44 -1.58
N ALA A 10 21.86 -36.06 -1.58
CA ALA A 10 22.28 -34.66 -1.47
C ALA A 10 21.73 -33.79 -2.61
N LEU A 11 21.74 -34.32 -3.84
CA LEU A 11 21.21 -33.63 -5.01
C LEU A 11 19.69 -33.46 -4.94
N LEU A 12 18.97 -34.45 -4.42
CA LEU A 12 17.53 -34.38 -4.16
C LEU A 12 17.18 -33.29 -3.14
N VAL A 13 17.91 -33.24 -2.02
CA VAL A 13 17.70 -32.20 -0.98
C VAL A 13 17.97 -30.80 -1.56
N PHE A 14 19.01 -30.65 -2.36
CA PHE A 14 19.33 -29.38 -3.01
C PHE A 14 18.22 -28.91 -3.96
N VAL A 15 17.63 -29.82 -4.73
CA VAL A 15 16.48 -29.52 -5.61
C VAL A 15 15.26 -29.09 -4.80
N VAL A 16 14.97 -29.75 -3.68
CA VAL A 16 13.85 -29.37 -2.80
C VAL A 16 14.04 -27.97 -2.23
N ILE A 17 15.26 -27.64 -1.77
CA ILE A 17 15.59 -26.30 -1.26
C ILE A 17 15.42 -25.24 -2.36
N LEU A 18 15.87 -25.52 -3.59
CA LEU A 18 15.69 -24.60 -4.72
C LEU A 18 14.22 -24.36 -5.03
N VAL A 19 13.39 -25.41 -5.03
CA VAL A 19 11.95 -25.29 -5.25
C VAL A 19 11.30 -24.44 -4.14
N PHE A 20 11.69 -24.66 -2.89
CA PHE A 20 11.20 -23.90 -1.74
C PHE A 20 11.57 -22.41 -1.86
N LEU A 21 12.82 -22.08 -2.18
CA LEU A 21 13.27 -20.70 -2.40
C LEU A 21 12.50 -20.01 -3.54
N VAL A 22 12.28 -20.72 -4.66
CA VAL A 22 11.52 -20.16 -5.79
C VAL A 22 10.05 -19.93 -5.42
N MET A 23 9.46 -20.81 -4.60
CA MET A 23 8.09 -20.64 -4.09
C MET A 23 7.98 -19.42 -3.17
N GLU A 24 8.87 -19.30 -2.19
CA GLU A 24 8.93 -18.16 -1.27
C GLU A 24 9.02 -16.84 -2.03
N ILE A 25 9.99 -16.71 -2.95
CA ILE A 25 10.17 -15.50 -3.77
C ILE A 25 8.91 -15.17 -4.59
N ARG A 26 8.21 -16.18 -5.11
CA ARG A 26 6.96 -15.97 -5.86
C ARG A 26 5.81 -15.53 -4.98
N SER A 27 5.73 -16.03 -3.74
CA SER A 27 4.68 -15.64 -2.79
C SER A 27 4.83 -14.19 -2.37
N THR A 28 6.04 -13.77 -1.97
CA THR A 28 6.33 -12.39 -1.55
C THR A 28 6.09 -11.39 -2.67
N ARG A 29 6.40 -11.76 -3.93
CA ARG A 29 6.13 -10.91 -5.10
C ARG A 29 4.64 -10.69 -5.37
N ARG A 30 3.74 -11.54 -4.87
CA ARG A 30 2.28 -11.36 -5.03
C ARG A 30 1.77 -10.32 -4.03
N GLU A 31 2.13 -10.45 -2.77
CA GLU A 31 1.73 -9.50 -1.71
C GLU A 31 2.24 -8.09 -1.99
N VAL A 32 3.51 -7.96 -2.39
CA VAL A 32 4.10 -6.66 -2.73
C VAL A 32 3.39 -6.00 -3.91
N LYS A 33 2.93 -6.76 -4.91
CA LYS A 33 2.20 -6.20 -6.07
C LYS A 33 0.84 -5.63 -5.68
N GLU A 34 0.15 -6.24 -4.73
CA GLU A 34 -1.16 -5.78 -4.28
C GLU A 34 -1.02 -4.48 -3.48
N GLN A 35 -0.04 -4.42 -2.58
CA GLN A 35 0.28 -3.20 -1.83
C GLN A 35 0.77 -2.07 -2.75
N LEU A 36 1.65 -2.37 -3.71
CA LEU A 36 2.13 -1.37 -4.67
C LEU A 36 0.99 -0.79 -5.51
N ARG A 37 -0.02 -1.62 -5.85
CA ARG A 37 -1.18 -1.18 -6.63
C ARG A 37 -2.04 -0.19 -5.84
N GLN A 38 -2.33 -0.47 -4.58
CA GLN A 38 -3.07 0.45 -3.71
C GLN A 38 -2.33 1.78 -3.51
N VAL A 39 -1.03 1.73 -3.21
CA VAL A 39 -0.20 2.94 -3.05
C VAL A 39 -0.13 3.74 -4.35
N SER A 40 0.03 3.07 -5.50
CA SER A 40 0.07 3.74 -6.82
C SER A 40 -1.25 4.42 -7.19
N GLN A 41 -2.38 3.84 -6.82
CA GLN A 41 -3.70 4.43 -7.06
C GLN A 41 -3.90 5.69 -6.23
N HIS A 42 -3.49 5.65 -4.96
CA HIS A 42 -3.53 6.82 -4.08
C HIS A 42 -2.57 7.92 -4.56
N ASN A 43 -1.34 7.54 -4.95
CA ASN A 43 -0.36 8.49 -5.47
C ASN A 43 -0.81 9.13 -6.81
N ALA A 44 -1.45 8.36 -7.69
CA ALA A 44 -2.05 8.88 -8.93
C ALA A 44 -3.22 9.85 -8.66
N LEU A 45 -3.99 9.61 -7.59
CA LEU A 45 -5.07 10.49 -7.15
C LEU A 45 -4.51 11.82 -6.62
N PHE A 46 -3.45 11.77 -5.83
CA PHE A 46 -2.74 12.96 -5.34
C PHE A 46 -2.07 13.76 -6.46
N GLN A 47 -1.40 13.10 -7.42
CA GLN A 47 -0.73 13.81 -8.52
C GLN A 47 -1.70 14.50 -9.48
N ARG A 48 -2.95 14.00 -9.59
CA ARG A 48 -3.94 14.56 -10.52
C ARG A 48 -4.87 15.58 -9.89
N ASN A 49 -5.06 15.54 -8.56
CA ASN A 49 -5.98 16.43 -7.86
C ASN A 49 -5.25 17.20 -6.75
N GLN A 50 -4.89 18.44 -7.06
CA GLN A 50 -4.25 19.36 -6.12
C GLN A 50 -5.09 19.56 -4.85
N GLN A 51 -6.42 19.53 -4.95
CA GLN A 51 -7.33 19.64 -3.81
C GLN A 51 -7.24 18.42 -2.87
N ALA A 52 -6.98 17.23 -3.40
CA ALA A 52 -6.76 16.03 -2.58
C ALA A 52 -5.44 16.12 -1.81
N TRP A 53 -4.42 16.69 -2.45
CA TRP A 53 -3.15 17.00 -1.80
C TRP A 53 -3.32 18.04 -0.68
N GLU A 54 -4.05 19.13 -0.94
CA GLU A 54 -4.32 20.18 0.05
C GLU A 54 -5.10 19.64 1.25
N LEU A 55 -6.13 18.81 1.03
CA LEU A 55 -6.86 18.15 2.10
C LEU A 55 -5.96 17.20 2.91
N CYS A 56 -5.12 16.43 2.24
CA CYS A 56 -4.17 15.53 2.89
C CYS A 56 -3.15 16.30 3.72
N GLN A 57 -2.62 17.41 3.21
CA GLN A 57 -1.67 18.26 3.91
C GLN A 57 -2.31 18.88 5.15
N ALA A 58 -3.54 19.39 5.04
CA ALA A 58 -4.24 20.00 6.17
C ALA A 58 -4.57 18.98 7.27
N ILE A 59 -4.85 17.71 6.91
CA ILE A 59 -5.01 16.62 7.87
C ILE A 59 -3.66 16.28 8.51
N HIS A 60 -2.58 16.18 7.72
CA HIS A 60 -1.25 15.85 8.22
C HIS A 60 -0.68 16.93 9.18
N GLU A 61 -1.00 18.21 8.95
CA GLU A 61 -0.64 19.30 9.86
C GLU A 61 -1.31 19.17 11.24
N GLN A 62 -2.52 18.63 11.30
CA GLN A 62 -3.22 18.39 12.57
C GLN A 62 -2.89 17.02 13.19
N TYR A 63 -2.63 16.03 12.34
CA TYR A 63 -2.43 14.64 12.73
C TYR A 63 -1.26 14.04 11.94
N PRO A 64 -0.01 14.28 12.39
CA PRO A 64 1.17 13.83 11.65
C PRO A 64 1.28 12.30 11.58
N ASP A 65 0.67 11.60 12.53
CA ASP A 65 0.73 10.14 12.65
C ASP A 65 -0.35 9.42 11.81
N VAL A 66 -1.27 10.16 11.19
CA VAL A 66 -2.42 9.62 10.46
C VAL A 66 -2.10 9.51 8.97
N CYS A 67 -2.22 8.30 8.41
CA CYS A 67 -1.85 7.99 7.04
C CYS A 67 -3.05 7.89 6.08
N PRO A 68 -3.02 8.56 4.91
CA PRO A 68 -4.06 8.42 3.90
C PRO A 68 -4.08 7.00 3.30
N GLY A 69 -5.27 6.44 3.14
CA GLY A 69 -5.52 5.09 2.64
C GLY A 69 -5.39 3.98 3.69
N LEU A 70 -4.89 4.30 4.90
CA LEU A 70 -4.82 3.37 6.03
C LEU A 70 -5.77 3.81 7.14
N ASP A 71 -5.59 5.04 7.63
CA ASP A 71 -6.32 5.60 8.77
C ASP A 71 -7.50 6.45 8.34
N TYR A 72 -7.55 6.82 7.06
CA TYR A 72 -8.70 7.51 6.46
C TYR A 72 -8.72 7.33 4.95
N THR A 73 -9.91 7.41 4.36
CA THR A 73 -10.10 7.41 2.92
C THR A 73 -10.65 8.75 2.46
N MET A 74 -10.29 9.12 1.23
CA MET A 74 -10.79 10.33 0.58
C MET A 74 -11.25 9.98 -0.84
N TRP A 75 -12.20 10.77 -1.32
CA TRP A 75 -12.67 10.71 -2.70
C TRP A 75 -12.69 12.12 -3.28
N VAL A 76 -12.61 12.21 -4.60
CA VAL A 76 -12.62 13.49 -5.31
C VAL A 76 -13.78 13.49 -6.28
N ASP A 77 -14.58 14.54 -6.25
CA ASP A 77 -15.65 14.81 -7.20
C ASP A 77 -15.43 16.16 -7.93
N GLU A 78 -16.42 16.62 -8.69
CA GLU A 78 -16.35 17.91 -9.39
C GLU A 78 -16.32 19.12 -8.44
N GLN A 79 -16.67 18.93 -7.17
CA GLN A 79 -16.79 19.98 -6.14
C GLN A 79 -15.55 20.04 -5.25
N GLY A 80 -14.83 18.92 -5.12
CA GLY A 80 -13.46 18.87 -4.67
C GLY A 80 -13.10 17.57 -3.96
N ALA A 81 -12.07 17.62 -3.12
CA ALA A 81 -11.65 16.49 -2.31
C ALA A 81 -12.45 16.44 -1.00
N HIS A 82 -13.00 15.27 -0.69
CA HIS A 82 -13.82 15.04 0.49
C HIS A 82 -13.30 13.86 1.30
N LEU A 83 -13.44 13.97 2.62
CA LEU A 83 -13.13 12.90 3.55
C LEU A 83 -14.29 11.89 3.57
N ASP A 84 -14.03 10.65 3.16
CA ASP A 84 -15.02 9.58 3.11
C ASP A 84 -15.12 8.90 4.49
N GLN A 85 -14.13 8.05 4.82
CA GLN A 85 -14.09 7.32 6.08
C GLN A 85 -12.92 7.78 6.94
N TRP A 86 -13.15 7.78 8.25
CA TRP A 86 -12.15 8.03 9.27
C TRP A 86 -12.03 6.81 10.18
N LEU A 87 -10.89 6.15 10.11
CA LEU A 87 -10.58 4.88 10.78
C LEU A 87 -9.55 5.08 11.91
N ALA A 88 -8.98 6.27 12.05
CA ALA A 88 -8.04 6.60 13.10
C ALA A 88 -8.73 6.67 14.48
N ASP A 89 -8.00 6.31 15.53
CA ASP A 89 -8.45 6.44 16.94
C ASP A 89 -8.57 7.91 17.39
N SER A 90 -8.05 8.85 16.60
CA SER A 90 -8.15 10.29 16.83
C SER A 90 -9.51 10.86 16.40
N PRO A 91 -9.94 11.99 16.98
CA PRO A 91 -11.22 12.59 16.60
C PRO A 91 -11.22 13.05 15.14
N ARG A 92 -12.29 12.73 14.41
CA ARG A 92 -12.44 13.11 13.00
C ARG A 92 -12.26 14.63 12.84
N PRO A 93 -11.34 15.08 11.96
CA PRO A 93 -11.17 16.49 11.68
C PRO A 93 -12.45 17.08 11.08
N LYS A 94 -12.84 18.29 11.49
CA LYS A 94 -13.94 19.05 10.88
C LYS A 94 -13.51 19.72 9.57
N LEU A 95 -12.81 18.98 8.72
CA LEU A 95 -12.28 19.43 7.44
C LEU A 95 -13.24 19.16 6.26
N ASP A 96 -14.54 18.97 6.54
CA ASP A 96 -15.56 18.61 5.54
C ASP A 96 -15.74 19.67 4.42
N ARG A 97 -15.09 20.85 4.51
CA ARG A 97 -15.00 21.82 3.41
C ARG A 97 -13.69 22.60 3.47
N MET A 98 -12.67 22.13 2.75
CA MET A 98 -11.54 22.99 2.37
C MET A 98 -11.40 23.04 0.84
N VAL A 99 -12.48 23.37 0.13
CA VAL A 99 -12.43 24.15 -1.12
C VAL A 99 -13.75 24.92 -1.29
N GLU A 100 -13.95 25.97 -0.50
CA GLU A 100 -14.85 27.05 -0.93
C GLU A 100 -13.98 28.17 -1.48
N LYS A 101 -14.07 28.35 -2.80
CA LYS A 101 -13.40 29.34 -3.68
C LYS A 101 -12.70 30.52 -2.99
N LYS A 102 -11.50 30.82 -3.48
CA LYS A 102 -11.13 32.21 -3.77
C LYS A 102 -10.54 32.34 -5.16
#